data_AF-A0A929BFM9-F1
#
_entry.id   AF-A0A929BFM9-F1
#
_cell.length_a   1.000
_cell.length_b   1.000
_cell.length_c   1.000
_cell.angle_alpha   90.00
_cell.angle_beta   90.00
_cell.angle_gamma   90.00
#
_symmetry.space_group_name_H-M   'P 1'
#
loop_
_entity.id
_entity.type
_entity.pdbx_description
1 polymer ?
#
loop_
_entity_poly.entity_id
_entity_poly.type
_entity_poly.pdbx_seq_one_letter_code
_entity_poly.pdbx_strand_id
1 'polypeptide(L)' 'MISICIPIYNFNVVNLVNELVRQGKTLNKESEIILIDDCSSTKFRQINELVCKKVKYISLNKNIG' A
#
# COMPACT_ATOMS: atom_id res chain seq x y z
N MET A 1 10.72 11.46 10.26
CA MET A 1 9.58 10.78 9.63
C MET A 1 10.02 10.14 8.32
N ILE A 2 9.65 8.90 8.03
CA ILE A 2 9.91 8.21 6.74
C ILE A 2 8.60 8.13 5.96
N SER A 3 8.62 8.50 4.69
CA SER A 3 7.48 8.30 3.79
C SER A 3 7.79 7.18 2.80
N ILE A 4 6.91 6.18 2.73
CA ILE A 4 7.06 5.02 1.85
C ILE A 4 5.93 5.07 0.82
N CYS A 5 6.29 5.40 -0.42
CA CYS A 5 5.35 5.40 -1.54
C CYS A 5 5.51 4.10 -2.34
N ILE A 6 4.42 3.34 -2.52
CA ILE A 6 4.43 2.04 -3.18
C ILE A 6 3.43 2.08 -4.35
N PRO A 7 3.90 2.12 -5.61
CA PRO A 7 3.05 1.87 -6.77
C PRO A 7 2.67 0.39 -6.84
N ILE A 8 1.44 0.10 -7.25
CA ILE A 8 0.88 -1.25 -7.29
C ILE A 8 0.21 -1.46 -8.65
N TYR A 9 0.61 -2.52 -9.35
CA TYR A 9 -0.10 -3.00 -10.52
C TYR A 9 -0.21 -4.52 -10.48
N ASN A 10 -1.44 -5.04 -10.39
CA ASN A 10 -1.74 -6.47 -10.36
C ASN A 10 -0.89 -7.28 -9.35
N PHE A 11 -0.66 -6.71 -8.15
CA PHE A 11 0.17 -7.31 -7.12
C PHE A 11 -0.54 -7.30 -5.76
N ASN A 12 -0.40 -8.39 -4.99
CA ASN A 12 -0.92 -8.48 -3.63
C ASN A 12 0.09 -7.87 -2.65
N VAL A 13 -0.18 -6.68 -2.15
CA VAL A 13 0.72 -5.96 -1.23
C VAL A 13 0.51 -6.27 0.25
N VAL A 14 -0.46 -7.11 0.60
CA VAL A 14 -0.90 -7.29 1.99
C VAL A 14 0.26 -7.67 2.93
N ASN A 15 1.08 -8.63 2.54
CA ASN A 15 2.21 -9.09 3.36
C ASN A 15 3.28 -8.00 3.51
N LEU A 16 3.62 -7.30 2.42
CA LEU A 16 4.59 -6.21 2.42
C LEU A 16 4.16 -5.09 3.38
N VAL A 17 2.90 -4.65 3.26
CA VAL A 17 2.36 -3.56 4.09
C VAL A 17 2.32 -3.95 5.56
N ASN A 18 1.88 -5.17 5.88
CA ASN A 18 1.85 -5.64 7.26
C ASN A 18 3.25 -5.65 7.89
N GLU A 19 4.25 -6.07 7.14
CA GLU A 19 5.63 -6.15 7.61
C GLU A 19 6.26 -4.76 7.76
N LEU A 20 6.03 -3.84 6.82
CA LEU A 20 6.49 -2.45 6.93
C LEU A 20 5.86 -1.73 8.13
N VAL A 21 4.55 -1.89 8.35
CA VAL A 21 3.86 -1.35 9.52
C VAL A 21 4.44 -1.91 10.81
N ARG A 22 4.76 -3.22 10.85
CA ARG A 22 5.38 -3.87 12.01
C ARG A 22 6.76 -3.27 12.28
N GLN A 23 7.60 -3.14 11.25
CA GLN A 23 8.95 -2.59 11.38
C GLN A 23 8.94 -1.11 11.82
N GLY A 24 8.05 -0.30 11.26
CA GLY A 24 7.89 1.11 11.65
C GLY A 24 7.58 1.25 13.16
N LYS A 25 6.67 0.41 13.67
CA LYS A 25 6.36 0.35 15.11
C LYS A 25 7.57 -0.10 15.94
N THR A 26 8.29 -1.13 15.51
CA THR A 26 9.47 -1.65 16.24
C THR A 26 10.62 -0.65 16.30
N LEU A 27 10.83 0.13 15.24
CA LEU A 27 11.89 1.14 15.16
C LEU A 27 11.54 2.43 15.91
N ASN A 28 10.33 2.52 16.48
CA ASN A 28 9.81 3.70 17.18
C ASN A 28 9.98 5.00 16.37
N LYS A 29 9.88 4.89 15.03
CA LYS A 29 9.95 6.02 14.10
C LYS A 29 8.58 6.27 13.50
N GLU A 30 8.23 7.54 13.39
CA GLU A 30 7.08 7.96 12.60
C GLU A 30 7.31 7.60 11.13
N SER A 31 6.40 6.79 10.59
CA SER A 31 6.40 6.37 9.20
C SER A 31 5.00 6.48 8.61
N GLU A 32 4.90 7.02 7.41
CA GLU A 32 3.69 6.98 6.59
C GLU A 32 3.88 6.03 5.41
N ILE A 33 2.82 5.31 5.04
CA ILE A 33 2.79 4.43 3.87
C ILE A 33 1.66 4.91 2.97
N ILE A 34 1.99 5.14 1.70
CA ILE A 34 1.07 5.57 0.66
C ILE A 34 1.11 4.54 -0.46
N LEU A 35 -0.01 3.86 -0.64
CA LEU A 35 -0.23 2.91 -1.72
C LEU A 35 -0.92 3.61 -2.89
N ILE A 36 -0.40 3.41 -4.10
CA ILE A 36 -0.97 3.95 -5.33
C ILE A 36 -1.29 2.77 -6.26
N ASP A 37 -2.57 2.40 -6.36
CA ASP A 37 -3.02 1.36 -7.28
C ASP A 37 -3.17 1.92 -8.69
N ASP A 38 -2.29 1.47 -9.59
CA ASP A 38 -2.19 1.95 -10.96
C ASP A 38 -3.11 1.19 -11.92
N CYS A 39 -4.40 1.22 -11.59
CA CYS A 39 -5.45 0.53 -12.35
C CYS A 39 -5.30 -0.99 -12.37
N SER A 40 -5.05 -1.61 -11.20
CA SER A 40 -5.05 -3.07 -11.08
C SER A 40 -6.43 -3.67 -11.37
N SER A 41 -6.45 -4.95 -11.76
CA SER A 41 -7.69 -5.70 -11.89
C SER A 41 -8.44 -5.81 -10.55
N THR A 42 -9.76 -5.98 -10.62
CA THR A 42 -10.66 -6.06 -9.46
C THR A 42 -10.21 -7.07 -8.40
N LYS A 43 -9.66 -8.21 -8.83
CA LYS A 43 -9.10 -9.24 -7.94
C LYS A 43 -8.06 -8.66 -6.98
N PHE A 44 -7.10 -7.89 -7.49
CA PHE A 44 -6.03 -7.33 -6.65
C PHE A 44 -6.53 -6.15 -5.81
N ARG A 45 -7.44 -5.33 -6.35
CA ARG A 45 -8.07 -4.23 -5.59
C ARG A 45 -8.81 -4.75 -4.35
N GLN A 46 -9.63 -5.78 -4.51
CA GLN A 46 -10.36 -6.42 -3.41
C GLN A 46 -9.41 -7.02 -2.34
N ILE A 47 -8.31 -7.64 -2.76
CA ILE A 47 -7.31 -8.18 -1.83
C ILE A 47 -6.59 -7.06 -1.08
N ASN A 48 -6.19 -6.00 -1.79
CA ASN A 48 -5.42 -4.90 -1.22
C ASN A 48 -6.27 -3.95 -0.36
N GLU A 49 -7.58 -3.91 -0.56
CA GLU A 49 -8.54 -3.18 0.31
C GLU A 49 -8.41 -3.56 1.79
N LEU A 50 -7.98 -4.79 2.09
CA LEU A 50 -7.77 -5.28 3.45
C LEU A 50 -6.75 -4.46 4.25
N VAL A 51 -5.77 -3.84 3.58
CA VAL A 51 -4.73 -3.04 4.24
C VAL A 51 -4.99 -1.53 4.16
N CYS A 52 -5.97 -1.07 3.39
CA CYS A 52 -6.32 0.35 3.23
C CYS A 52 -6.73 1.05 4.53
N LYS A 53 -7.14 0.31 5.56
CA LYS A 53 -7.46 0.89 6.88
C LYS A 53 -6.21 1.26 7.68
N LYS A 54 -5.05 0.68 7.34
CA LYS A 54 -3.79 0.87 8.08
C LYS A 54 -2.89 1.94 7.46
N VAL A 55 -3.10 2.26 6.18
CA VAL A 55 -2.21 3.09 5.36
C VAL A 55 -3.04 3.92 4.37
N LYS A 56 -2.45 4.97 3.80
CA LYS A 56 -3.13 5.76 2.77
C LYS A 56 -3.20 4.94 1.48
N TYR A 57 -4.38 4.84 0.88
CA TYR A 57 -4.59 4.13 -0.39
C TYR A 57 -5.21 5.06 -1.43
N ILE A 58 -4.59 5.14 -2.60
CA ILE A 58 -5.00 5.97 -3.73
C ILE A 58 -5.24 5.02 -4.90
N SER A 59 -6.44 5.02 -5.46
CA SER A 59 -6.79 4.22 -6.64
C SER A 59 -6.84 5.10 -7.87
N LEU A 60 -6.11 4.74 -8.92
CA LEU A 60 -6.12 5.45 -10.20
C LEU A 60 -7.14 4.83 -11.16
N ASN A 61 -7.78 5.68 -11.95
CA ASN A 61 -8.83 5.28 -12.90
C ASN A 61 -8.26 4.81 -14.25
N LYS A 62 -6.95 4.99 -14.46
CA LYS A 62 -6.20 4.55 -15.63
C LYS A 62 -4.79 4.20 -15.19
N ASN A 63 -4.17 3.23 -15.88
CA ASN A 63 -2.76 2.95 -15.72
C ASN A 63 -1.93 4.13 -16.27
N ILE A 64 -0.94 4.60 -15.52
CA ILE A 64 -0.10 5.75 -15.89
C ILE A 64 1.40 5.43 -15.99
N GLY A 65 1.82 4.18 -15.76
CA GLY A 65 3.22 3.74 -15.86
C GLY A 65 3.41 2.23 -15.85
#